data_AF-A0A0D3AGK5-F1
#
_entry.id   AF-A0A0D3AGK5-F1
#
_cell.length_a   1.000
_cell.length_b   1.000
_cell.length_c   1.000
_cell.angle_alpha   90.00
_cell.angle_beta   90.00
_cell.angle_gamma   90.00
#
_symmetry.space_group_name_H-M   'P 1'
#
loop_
_entity.id
_entity.type
_entity.pdbx_description
1 polymer ?
#
loop_
_entity_poly.entity_id
_entity_poly.type
_entity_poly.pdbx_seq_one_letter_code
_entity_poly.pdbx_strand_id
1 'polypeptide(L)'
;MFFTFLVAQLFLTMLCHMKFGLFFFFAVFVFIMTIFIYLMLPETKNVPIEEMNRVWKAHWFWGRFIPDEAVGVSAAEMQQKSV
;
A
#
# COMPACT_ATOMS: atom_id res chain seq x y z
N MET A 1 -11.74 -19.43 -1.78
CA MET A 1 -11.11 -20.59 -2.44
C MET A 1 -11.24 -20.60 -3.96
N PHE A 2 -12.21 -19.88 -4.56
CA PHE A 2 -12.32 -19.79 -6.02
C PHE A 2 -11.17 -19.01 -6.68
N PHE A 3 -10.79 -17.86 -6.13
CA PHE A 3 -9.65 -17.07 -6.63
C PHE A 3 -8.32 -17.84 -6.57
N THR A 4 -8.08 -18.58 -5.49
CA THR A 4 -6.88 -19.41 -5.35
C THR A 4 -6.83 -20.54 -6.38
N PHE A 5 -7.98 -21.14 -6.71
CA PHE A 5 -8.09 -22.15 -7.77
C PHE A 5 -7.80 -21.57 -9.15
N LEU A 6 -8.34 -20.39 -9.45
CA LEU A 6 -8.07 -19.67 -10.71
C LEU A 6 -6.58 -19.34 -10.88
N VAL A 7 -5.95 -18.82 -9.82
CA VAL A 7 -4.51 -18.50 -9.84
C VAL A 7 -3.68 -19.77 -10.07
N ALA A 8 -4.00 -20.87 -9.39
CA ALA A 8 -3.30 -22.13 -9.55
C ALA A 8 -3.40 -22.67 -10.98
N GLN A 9 -4.58 -22.63 -11.60
CA GLN A 9 -4.79 -23.15 -12.94
C GLN A 9 -4.09 -22.29 -14.01
N LEU A 10 -4.18 -20.97 -13.88
CA LEU A 10 -3.47 -20.04 -14.77
C LEU A 10 -1.94 -20.20 -14.65
N PHE A 11 -1.40 -20.27 -13.43
CA PHE A 11 0.03 -20.46 -13.22
C PHE A 11 0.55 -21.78 -13.80
N LEU A 12 -0.17 -22.89 -13.60
CA LEU A 12 0.21 -24.19 -14.16
C LEU A 12 0.21 -24.17 -15.69
N THR A 13 -0.83 -23.62 -16.32
CA THR A 13 -0.92 -23.54 -17.78
C THR A 13 0.18 -22.64 -18.37
N MET A 14 0.49 -21.53 -17.70
CA MET A 14 1.59 -20.63 -18.08
C MET A 14 2.96 -21.32 -18.00
N LEU A 15 3.21 -22.13 -16.97
CA LEU A 15 4.46 -22.90 -16.83
C LEU A 15 4.63 -23.98 -17.91
N CYS A 16 3.54 -24.64 -18.33
CA CYS A 16 3.60 -25.71 -19.33
C CYS A 16 3.75 -25.20 -20.76
N HIS A 17 3.11 -24.07 -21.12
CA HIS A 17 3.09 -23.57 -22.50
C HIS A 17 4.06 -22.41 -22.76
N MET A 18 4.38 -21.62 -21.74
CA MET A 18 5.03 -20.33 -21.92
C MET A 18 6.46 -20.35 -21.36
N LYS A 19 7.41 -20.89 -22.13
CA LYS A 19 8.83 -21.03 -21.73
C LYS A 19 9.50 -19.68 -21.43
N PHE A 20 9.85 -18.94 -22.49
CA PHE A 20 10.53 -17.65 -22.38
C PHE A 20 9.56 -16.52 -21.96
N GLY A 21 8.27 -16.64 -22.30
CA GLY A 21 7.26 -15.63 -21.98
C GLY A 21 7.01 -15.49 -20.48
N LEU A 22 7.31 -16.52 -19.67
CA LEU A 22 7.22 -16.47 -18.21
C LEU A 22 8.05 -15.30 -17.63
N PHE A 23 9.24 -15.07 -18.16
CA PHE A 23 10.11 -13.97 -17.69
C PHE A 23 9.48 -12.61 -17.94
N PHE A 24 8.86 -12.40 -19.11
CA PHE A 24 8.17 -11.16 -19.42
C PHE A 24 6.92 -10.97 -18.57
N PHE A 25 6.18 -12.05 -18.32
CA PHE A 25 5.01 -12.01 -17.43
C PHE A 25 5.40 -11.56 -16.02
N PHE A 26 6.44 -12.16 -15.44
CA PHE A 26 6.94 -11.74 -14.13
C PHE A 26 7.53 -10.33 -14.15
N ALA A 27 8.24 -9.94 -15.21
CA ALA A 27 8.79 -8.60 -15.33
C ALA A 27 7.68 -7.53 -15.34
N VAL A 28 6.62 -7.74 -16.13
CA VAL A 28 5.45 -6.84 -16.15
C VAL A 28 4.73 -6.85 -14.80
N PHE A 29 4.55 -8.02 -14.20
CA PHE A 29 3.90 -8.12 -12.89
C PHE A 29 4.68 -7.40 -11.79
N VAL A 30 6.00 -7.58 -11.74
CA VAL A 30 6.89 -6.86 -10.80
C VAL A 30 6.84 -5.36 -11.09
N PHE A 31 6.89 -4.94 -12.35
CA PHE A 31 6.80 -3.52 -12.72
C PHE A 31 5.49 -2.88 -12.24
N ILE A 32 4.36 -3.56 -12.41
CA ILE A 32 3.06 -3.10 -11.89
C ILE A 32 3.10 -3.00 -10.36
N MET A 33 3.63 -4.02 -9.67
CA MET A 33 3.77 -4.01 -8.21
C MET A 33 4.68 -2.87 -7.72
N THR A 34 5.78 -2.60 -8.43
CA THR A 34 6.68 -1.50 -8.12
C THR A 34 6.01 -0.14 -8.27
N ILE A 35 5.25 0.07 -9.36
CA ILE A 35 4.48 1.32 -9.54
C ILE A 35 3.45 1.49 -8.43
N PHE A 36 2.72 0.41 -8.10
CA PHE A 36 1.73 0.45 -7.04
C PHE A 36 2.35 0.83 -5.70
N ILE A 37 3.47 0.20 -5.31
CA ILE A 37 4.19 0.52 -4.08
C ILE A 37 4.70 1.97 -4.11
N TYR A 38 5.28 2.41 -5.23
CA TYR A 38 5.79 3.78 -5.36
C TYR A 38 4.69 4.84 -5.18
N LEU A 39 3.48 4.59 -5.67
CA LEU A 39 2.38 5.55 -5.63
C LEU A 39 1.51 5.47 -4.37
N MET A 40 1.42 4.29 -3.75
CA MET A 40 0.49 4.03 -2.64
C MET A 40 1.16 3.76 -1.31
N LEU A 41 2.44 3.40 -1.25
CA LEU A 41 3.12 3.14 0.01
C LEU A 41 3.91 4.38 0.47
N PRO A 42 3.47 5.07 1.54
CA PRO A 42 4.26 6.16 2.10
C PRO A 42 5.50 5.61 2.82
N GLU A 43 6.56 6.41 2.89
CA GLU A 43 7.82 6.07 3.57
C GLU A 43 7.57 5.78 5.06
N THR A 44 7.83 4.54 5.51
CA THR A 44 7.62 4.11 6.90
C THR A 44 8.91 4.09 7.73
N LYS A 45 10.05 4.45 7.14
CA LYS A 45 11.35 4.35 7.84
C LYS A 45 11.48 5.40 8.95
N ASN A 46 11.91 4.96 10.13
CA ASN A 46 12.15 5.79 11.32
C ASN A 46 10.92 6.53 11.87
N VAL A 47 9.70 6.10 11.50
CA VAL A 47 8.47 6.66 12.04
C VAL A 47 8.04 5.81 13.25
N PRO A 48 7.89 6.39 14.45
CA PRO A 48 7.35 5.67 15.59
C PRO A 48 5.90 5.24 15.29
N ILE A 49 5.51 4.05 15.76
CA ILE A 49 4.21 3.43 15.44
C ILE A 49 3.02 4.36 15.78
N GLU A 50 3.17 5.22 16.79
CA GLU A 50 2.15 6.17 17.25
C GLU A 50 1.92 7.35 16.30
N GLU A 51 2.92 7.72 15.50
CA GLU A 51 2.81 8.82 14.52
C GLU A 51 2.49 8.34 13.11
N MET A 52 2.31 7.04 12.90
CA MET A 52 2.12 6.49 11.55
C MET A 52 0.87 7.06 10.88
N ASN A 53 -0.20 7.33 11.63
CA ASN A 53 -1.43 7.97 11.12
C ASN A 53 -1.16 9.33 10.47
N ARG A 54 -0.16 10.09 10.94
CA ARG A 54 0.22 11.40 10.37
C ARG A 54 0.84 11.26 8.99
N VAL A 55 1.70 10.25 8.81
CA VAL A 55 2.37 9.97 7.53
C VAL A 55 1.38 9.52 6.47
N TRP A 56 0.44 8.67 6.84
CA TRP A 56 -0.64 8.24 5.94
C TRP A 56 -1.61 9.39 5.61
N LYS A 57 -1.86 10.32 6.55
CA LYS A 57 -2.69 11.51 6.29
C LYS A 57 -2.03 12.51 5.33
N ALA A 58 -0.70 12.64 5.38
CA ALA A 58 0.04 13.48 4.45
C ALA A 58 0.06 12.91 3.01
N HIS A 59 -0.25 11.63 2.84
CA HIS A 59 -0.27 11.00 1.53
C HIS A 59 -1.48 11.47 0.71
N TRP A 60 -1.23 11.94 -0.51
CA TRP A 60 -2.25 12.55 -1.39
C TRP A 60 -3.49 11.67 -1.62
N PHE A 61 -3.30 10.34 -1.73
CA PHE A 61 -4.38 9.38 -1.95
C PHE A 61 -5.07 8.94 -0.65
N TRP A 62 -4.29 8.71 0.43
CA TRP A 62 -4.80 8.09 1.66
C TRP A 62 -5.33 9.11 2.67
N GLY A 63 -4.82 10.34 2.64
CA GLY A 63 -5.24 11.40 3.55
C GLY A 63 -6.72 11.77 3.43
N ARG A 64 -7.36 11.47 2.29
CA ARG A 64 -8.81 11.68 2.13
C ARG A 64 -9.66 10.66 2.88
N PHE A 65 -9.09 9.51 3.24
CA PHE A 65 -9.80 8.41 3.91
C PHE A 65 -9.52 8.36 5.43
N ILE A 66 -8.60 9.18 5.94
CA ILE A 66 -8.20 9.16 7.35
C ILE A 66 -8.91 10.31 8.10
N PRO A 67 -9.77 9.99 9.08
CA PRO A 67 -10.44 11.00 9.89
C PRO A 67 -9.46 11.84 10.71
N ASP A 68 -9.77 13.12 10.92
CA ASP A 68 -8.91 14.07 11.65
C ASP A 68 -8.75 13.68 13.12
N GLU A 69 -9.76 13.04 13.71
CA GLU A 69 -9.77 12.49 15.07
C GLU A 69 -8.76 11.35 15.28
N ALA A 70 -8.40 10.61 14.24
CA ALA A 70 -7.38 9.54 14.31
C ALA A 70 -5.94 10.08 14.36
N VAL A 71 -5.76 11.36 14.07
CA VAL A 71 -4.48 12.11 14.17
C VAL A 71 -4.45 12.98 15.45
N GLY A 72 -5.54 12.97 16.21
CA GLY A 72 -5.85 13.84 17.34
C GLY A 72 -5.17 13.52 18.68
N VAL A 73 -3.88 13.18 18.69
CA VAL A 73 -3.03 13.49 19.86
C VAL A 73 -2.40 14.88 19.73
N SER A 74 -2.52 15.56 18.57
CA SER A 74 -1.90 16.90 18.39
C SER A 74 -2.87 18.08 18.23
N ALA A 75 -4.14 17.87 17.86
CA ALA A 75 -5.12 18.96 17.80
C ALA A 75 -5.67 19.37 19.19
N ALA A 76 -5.66 18.44 20.16
CA ALA A 76 -6.21 18.66 21.50
C ALA A 76 -5.32 19.53 22.41
N GLU A 77 -4.02 19.67 22.12
CA GLU A 77 -3.12 20.47 22.97
C GLU A 77 -3.07 21.95 22.57
N MET A 78 -3.51 22.31 21.35
CA MET A 78 -3.50 23.71 20.90
C MET A 78 -4.71 24.53 21.37
N GLN A 79 -5.80 23.89 21.81
CA GLN A 79 -6.98 24.58 22.38
C GLN A 79 -6.98 24.67 23.92
N GLN A 80 -6.20 23.85 24.64
CA GLN A 80 -6.17 23.87 26.12
C GLN A 80 -5.31 24.99 26.72
N LYS A 81 -4.41 25.65 25.94
CA LYS A 81 -3.52 26.72 26.44
C LYS A 81 -4.05 28.15 26.23
N SER A 82 -5.28 28.33 25.74
CA SER A 82 -5.89 29.66 25.56
C SER A 82 -7.25 29.85 26.25
N VAL A 83 -7.56 29.04 27.26
CA VAL A 83 -8.65 29.26 28.24
C VAL A 83 -8.06 29.25 29.64
#